data_AF-A0A0N1JPC7-F1
#
_entry.id   AF-A0A0N1JPC7-F1
#
_cell.length_a   1.000
_cell.length_b   1.000
_cell.length_c   1.000
_cell.angle_alpha   90.00
_cell.angle_beta   90.00
_cell.angle_gamma   90.00
#
_symmetry.space_group_name_H-M   'P 1'
#
loop_
_entity.id
_entity.type
_entity.pdbx_description
1 polymer ?
#
loop_
_entity_poly.entity_id
_entity_poly.type
_entity_poly.pdbx_seq_one_letter_code
_entity_poly.pdbx_strand_id
1 'polypeptide(L)'
;MSAALKRIEETREALVGALAERDWEAIGKLDQACRECVDAAVGEPPADEPALRSNLEELLGVYRQLIDVATGERQAVVDEMSKIHNAKNATKVYHLFG
;
A
#
# COMPACT_ATOMS: atom_id res chain seq x y z
N MET A 1 -15.55 -11.80 19.82
CA MET A 1 -15.00 -11.19 18.59
C MET A 1 -16.02 -11.36 17.47
N SER A 2 -16.46 -10.28 16.83
CA SER A 2 -17.47 -10.36 15.76
C SER A 2 -16.84 -10.90 14.47
N ALA A 3 -17.66 -11.45 13.57
CA ALA A 3 -17.21 -11.94 12.27
C ALA A 3 -16.60 -10.80 11.40
N ALA A 4 -17.10 -9.57 11.56
CA ALA A 4 -16.57 -8.40 10.88
C ALA A 4 -15.16 -8.03 11.37
N LEU A 5 -14.94 -8.03 12.69
CA LEU A 5 -13.60 -7.77 13.27
C LEU A 5 -12.57 -8.79 12.81
N LYS A 6 -12.94 -10.08 12.78
CA LYS A 6 -12.06 -11.14 12.30
C LYS A 6 -11.66 -10.95 10.84
N ARG A 7 -12.60 -10.53 9.98
CA ARG A 7 -12.30 -10.27 8.56
C ARG A 7 -11.39 -9.07 8.36
N ILE A 8 -11.54 -8.01 9.15
CA ILE A 8 -10.64 -6.85 9.10
C ILE A 8 -9.22 -7.28 9.45
N GLU A 9 -9.06 -8.06 10.52
CA GLU A 9 -7.76 -8.57 10.95
C GLU A 9 -7.10 -9.48 9.89
N GLU A 10 -7.83 -10.46 9.35
CA GLU A 10 -7.32 -11.36 8.30
C GLU A 10 -6.91 -10.58 7.04
N THR A 11 -7.71 -9.59 6.63
CA THR A 11 -7.41 -8.78 5.44
C THR A 11 -6.20 -7.87 5.68
N ARG A 12 -6.05 -7.34 6.89
CA ARG A 12 -4.89 -6.54 7.28
C ARG A 12 -3.60 -7.37 7.24
N GLU A 13 -3.61 -8.59 7.78
CA GLU A 13 -2.46 -9.49 7.72
C GLU A 13 -2.09 -9.82 6.27
N ALA A 14 -3.09 -10.08 5.42
CA ALA A 14 -2.88 -10.31 4.00
C ALA A 14 -2.28 -9.08 3.29
N LEU A 15 -2.72 -7.86 3.61
CA LEU A 15 -2.14 -6.62 3.08
C LEU A 15 -0.67 -6.46 3.46
N VAL A 16 -0.30 -6.79 4.70
CA VAL A 16 1.09 -6.76 5.16
C VAL A 16 1.93 -7.78 4.39
N GLY A 17 1.42 -8.99 4.18
CA GLY A 17 2.09 -10.03 3.38
C GLY A 17 2.30 -9.59 1.93
N ALA A 18 1.24 -9.10 1.27
CA ALA A 18 1.31 -8.63 -0.11
C ALA A 18 2.27 -7.43 -0.26
N LEU A 19 2.34 -6.54 0.74
CA LEU A 19 3.30 -5.44 0.78
C LEU A 19 4.75 -5.94 0.89
N ALA A 20 5.02 -6.94 1.72
CA ALA A 20 6.35 -7.53 1.85
C ALA A 20 6.83 -8.15 0.51
N GLU A 21 5.91 -8.73 -0.25
CA GLU A 21 6.18 -9.30 -1.59
C GLU A 21 6.13 -8.26 -2.73
N ARG A 22 5.72 -7.03 -2.43
CA ARG A 22 5.46 -5.95 -3.42
C ARG A 22 4.47 -6.37 -4.50
N ASP A 23 3.50 -7.22 -4.16
CA ASP A 23 2.44 -7.63 -5.06
C ASP A 23 1.35 -6.55 -5.13
N TRP A 24 1.58 -5.56 -6.01
CA TRP A 24 0.67 -4.42 -6.20
C TRP A 24 -0.72 -4.83 -6.68
N GLU A 25 -0.84 -5.94 -7.41
CA GLU A 25 -2.13 -6.44 -7.88
C GLU A 25 -2.93 -7.05 -6.73
N ALA A 26 -2.29 -7.87 -5.89
CA ALA A 26 -2.91 -8.41 -4.68
C ALA A 26 -3.30 -7.30 -3.71
N ILE A 27 -2.42 -6.30 -3.49
CA ILE A 27 -2.71 -5.13 -2.64
C ILE A 27 -3.99 -4.42 -3.10
N GLY A 28 -4.17 -4.19 -4.40
CA GLY A 28 -5.37 -3.53 -4.92
C GLY A 28 -6.67 -4.31 -4.66
N LYS A 29 -6.63 -5.64 -4.81
CA LYS A 29 -7.78 -6.52 -4.52
C LYS A 29 -8.08 -6.57 -3.02
N LEU A 30 -7.04 -6.66 -2.19
CA LEU A 30 -7.16 -6.70 -0.73
C LEU A 30 -7.66 -5.37 -0.16
N ASP A 31 -7.24 -4.23 -0.72
CA ASP A 31 -7.75 -2.91 -0.33
C ASP A 31 -9.26 -2.80 -0.57
N GLN A 32 -9.74 -3.25 -1.74
CA GLN A 32 -11.17 -3.27 -2.03
C GLN A 32 -11.95 -4.14 -1.03
N ALA A 33 -11.47 -5.36 -0.76
CA ALA A 33 -12.09 -6.25 0.22
C ALA A 33 -12.07 -5.66 1.64
N CYS A 34 -11.00 -4.93 1.99
CA CYS A 34 -10.87 -4.28 3.30
C CYS A 34 -11.94 -3.20 3.49
N ARG A 35 -12.17 -2.36 2.48
CA ARG A 35 -13.21 -1.32 2.52
C ARG A 35 -14.60 -1.91 2.72
N GLU A 36 -14.92 -2.99 2.01
CA GLU A 36 -16.19 -3.72 2.19
C GLU A 36 -16.34 -4.28 3.62
N CYS A 37 -15.25 -4.78 4.20
CA CYS A 37 -15.26 -5.27 5.59
C CYS A 37 -15.45 -4.15 6.62
N VAL A 38 -14.82 -2.99 6.40
CA VAL A 38 -14.96 -1.81 7.27
C VAL A 38 -16.38 -1.25 7.18
N ASP A 39 -16.93 -1.12 5.98
CA ASP A 39 -18.31 -0.66 5.78
C ASP A 39 -19.32 -1.56 6.52
N ALA A 40 -19.14 -2.88 6.42
CA ALA A 40 -19.96 -3.84 7.16
C ALA A 40 -19.79 -3.72 8.69
N ALA A 41 -18.56 -3.49 9.18
CA ALA A 41 -18.28 -3.38 10.60
C ALA A 41 -18.83 -2.10 11.24
N VAL A 42 -18.88 -1.00 10.48
CA VAL A 42 -19.40 0.31 10.95
C VAL A 42 -20.92 0.41 10.78
N GLY A 43 -21.51 -0.33 9.85
CA GLY A 43 -22.96 -0.36 9.60
C GLY A 43 -23.79 -1.03 10.70
N GLU A 44 -23.17 -1.84 11.56
CA GLU A 44 -23.82 -2.53 12.68
C GLU A 44 -23.33 -1.95 14.02
N PRO A 45 -24.20 -1.80 15.05
CA PRO A 45 -23.77 -1.38 16.37
C PRO A 45 -22.74 -2.39 16.92
N PRO A 46 -21.51 -1.95 17.25
CA PRO A 46 -20.45 -2.87 17.62
C PRO A 46 -20.74 -3.53 18.96
N ALA A 47 -20.64 -4.86 19.00
CA ALA A 47 -20.70 -5.61 20.25
C ALA A 47 -19.52 -5.30 21.19
N ASP A 48 -18.41 -4.81 20.64
CA ASP A 48 -17.18 -4.44 21.35
C ASP A 48 -16.52 -3.24 20.64
N GLU A 49 -16.90 -2.03 21.06
CA GLU A 49 -16.42 -0.77 20.48
C GLU A 49 -14.91 -0.54 20.72
N PRO A 50 -14.33 -0.81 21.92
CA PRO A 50 -12.89 -0.72 22.11
C PRO A 50 -12.09 -1.64 21.17
N ALA A 51 -12.54 -2.89 20.97
CA ALA A 51 -11.87 -3.81 20.06
C ALA A 51 -11.93 -3.34 18.60
N LEU A 52 -13.08 -2.80 18.17
CA LEU A 52 -13.24 -2.22 16.83
C LEU A 52 -12.30 -1.02 16.62
N ARG A 53 -12.21 -0.12 17.60
CA ARG A 53 -11.30 1.02 17.52
C ARG A 53 -9.85 0.57 17.35
N SER A 54 -9.38 -0.36 18.19
CA SER A 54 -8.01 -0.88 18.12
C SER A 54 -7.70 -1.48 16.74
N ASN A 55 -8.63 -2.25 16.19
CA ASN A 55 -8.43 -2.91 14.89
C ASN A 55 -8.34 -1.89 13.73
N LEU A 56 -9.16 -0.82 13.78
CA LEU A 56 -9.13 0.26 12.80
C LEU A 56 -7.85 1.11 12.92
N GLU A 57 -7.34 1.33 14.13
CA GLU A 57 -6.05 2.02 14.35
C GLU A 57 -4.87 1.20 13.78
N GLU A 58 -4.86 -0.12 13.99
CA GLU A 58 -3.87 -1.01 13.38
C GLU A 58 -3.95 -1.00 11.85
N LEU A 59 -5.17 -1.00 11.30
CA LEU A 59 -5.40 -0.90 9.86
C LEU A 59 -4.87 0.42 9.28
N LEU A 60 -5.10 1.56 9.95
CA LEU A 60 -4.51 2.85 9.57
C LEU A 60 -2.98 2.79 9.54
N GLY A 61 -2.37 2.06 10.48
CA GLY A 61 -0.93 1.80 10.49
C GLY A 61 -0.44 1.11 9.22
N VAL A 62 -1.16 0.07 8.76
CA VAL A 62 -0.84 -0.65 7.52
C VAL A 62 -0.99 0.24 6.29
N TYR A 63 -2.06 1.04 6.21
CA TYR A 63 -2.22 1.97 5.09
C TYR A 63 -1.14 3.04 5.03
N ARG A 64 -0.65 3.53 6.18
CA ARG A 64 0.48 4.46 6.18
C ARG A 64 1.74 3.80 5.62
N GLN A 65 2.03 2.56 6.02
CA GLN A 65 3.15 1.80 5.46
C GLN A 65 3.01 1.59 3.95
N LEU A 66 1.81 1.25 3.46
CA LEU A 66 1.53 1.12 2.02
C LEU A 66 1.86 2.40 1.26
N ILE A 67 1.44 3.56 1.79
CA ILE A 67 1.70 4.86 1.16
C ILE A 67 3.20 5.17 1.14
N ASP A 68 3.89 4.96 2.26
CA ASP A 68 5.32 5.26 2.38
C ASP A 68 6.13 4.40 1.41
N VAL A 69 5.87 3.08 1.37
CA VAL A 69 6.56 2.16 0.47
C VAL A 69 6.23 2.47 -0.99
N ALA A 70 4.96 2.63 -1.36
CA ALA A 70 4.58 2.92 -2.74
C ALA A 70 5.14 4.26 -3.24
N THR A 71 5.25 5.26 -2.36
CA THR A 71 5.88 6.54 -2.69
C THR A 71 7.38 6.38 -2.92
N GLY A 72 8.06 5.61 -2.05
CA GLY A 72 9.47 5.27 -2.23
C GLY A 72 9.75 4.56 -3.55
N GLU A 73 8.93 3.56 -3.91
CA GLU A 73 9.07 2.84 -5.19
C GLU A 73 8.87 3.76 -6.39
N ARG A 74 7.87 4.63 -6.34
CA ARG A 74 7.65 5.61 -7.41
C ARG A 74 8.86 6.54 -7.57
N GLN A 75 9.44 6.99 -6.46
CA GLN A 75 10.62 7.86 -6.50
C GLN A 75 11.83 7.13 -7.08
N ALA A 76 12.05 5.86 -6.72
CA ALA A 76 13.12 5.05 -7.28
C ALA A 76 13.02 4.94 -8.81
N VAL A 77 11.81 4.70 -9.35
CA VAL A 77 11.56 4.68 -10.79
C VAL A 77 11.86 6.03 -11.45
N VAL A 78 11.43 7.14 -10.84
CA VAL A 78 11.71 8.50 -11.34
C VAL A 78 13.22 8.78 -11.40
N ASP A 79 13.95 8.37 -10.36
CA ASP A 79 15.41 8.55 -10.29
C ASP A 79 16.12 7.72 -11.37
N GLU A 80 15.68 6.49 -11.61
CA GLU A 80 16.19 5.65 -12.70
C GLU A 80 15.95 6.27 -14.08
N MET A 81 14.74 6.73 -14.35
CA MET A 81 14.41 7.41 -15.61
C MET A 81 15.28 8.66 -15.83
N SER A 82 15.52 9.43 -14.78
CA SER A 82 16.37 10.62 -14.81
C SER A 82 17.83 10.28 -15.14
N LYS A 83 18.37 9.20 -14.55
CA LYS A 83 19.72 8.70 -14.88
C LYS A 83 19.82 8.29 -16.34
N ILE A 84 18.84 7.57 -16.87
CA ILE A 84 18.80 7.15 -18.28
C ILE A 84 18.79 8.38 -19.20
N HIS A 85 17.96 9.38 -18.88
CA HIS A 85 17.89 10.62 -19.66
C HIS A 85 19.23 11.37 -19.69
N ASN A 86 19.87 11.52 -18.53
CA ASN A 86 21.17 12.18 -18.41
C ASN A 86 22.28 11.44 -19.17
N ALA A 87 22.32 10.11 -19.07
CA ALA A 87 23.27 9.28 -19.82
C ALA A 87 23.11 9.50 -21.34
N LYS A 88 21.88 9.49 -21.85
CA LYS A 88 21.59 9.75 -23.27
C LYS A 88 22.04 11.13 -23.73
N ASN A 89 21.88 12.15 -22.89
CA ASN A 89 22.32 13.51 -23.22
C ASN A 89 23.84 13.63 -23.21
N ALA A 90 24.53 12.99 -22.26
CA ALA A 90 25.99 12.97 -22.22
C ALA A 90 26.60 12.33 -23.48
N THR A 91 26.05 11.19 -23.94
CA THR A 91 26.51 10.54 -25.17
C THR A 91 26.33 11.44 -26.41
N LYS A 92 25.24 12.22 -26.49
CA LYS A 92 25.03 13.18 -27.59
C LYS A 92 26.06 14.31 -27.59
N VAL A 93 26.46 14.81 -26.42
CA VAL A 93 27.49 15.84 -26.31
C VAL A 93 28.84 15.30 -26.79
N TYR A 94 29.21 14.07 -26.42
CA TYR A 94 30.46 13.47 -26.93
C TYR A 94 30.45 13.29 -28.46
N HIS A 95 29.30 13.00 -29.08
CA HIS A 95 29.19 12.93 -30.55
C HIS A 95 29.18 14.31 -31.26
N LEU A 96 28.97 15.41 -30.54
CA LEU A 96 28.99 16.77 -31.10
C LEU A 96 30.40 17.39 -31.07
N PHE A 97 31.32 16.80 -30.31
CA PHE A 97 32.69 17.30 -30.11
C PHE A 97 33.80 16.29 -30.45
N GLY A 98 33.45 15.16 -31.09
CA GLY A 98 34.41 14.19 -31.65
C GLY A 98 34.11 13.94 -33.12
#